data_AF-F3AUV4-F1
#
_entry.id   AF-F3AUV4-F1
#
_cell.length_a   1.000
_cell.length_b   1.000
_cell.length_c   1.000
_cell.angle_alpha   90.00
_cell.angle_beta   90.00
_cell.angle_gamma   90.00
#
_symmetry.space_group_name_H-M   'P 1'
#
loop_
_entity.id
_entity.type
_entity.pdbx_description
1 polymer ?
#
loop_
_entity_poly.entity_id
_entity_poly.type
_entity_poly.pdbx_seq_one_letter_code
_entity_poly.pdbx_strand_id
1 'polypeptide(L)'
;MPTYTGDMIRKYRTEKGLTQKKLGELCGIADSNIRKYESGNQNPKIETLQKIADALDIPVNRLLAGKIISRDELKEKLSEYGLTHLVPDTEEERTVLENCKKLNETGKKEAAKRVEELTHLEKYTK
;
A
#
# COMPACT_ATOMS: atom_id res chain seq x y z
N MET A 1 2.83 -12.64 -17.42
CA MET A 1 1.90 -11.69 -16.80
C MET A 1 2.70 -10.86 -15.81
N PRO A 2 2.63 -9.51 -15.84
CA PRO A 2 3.31 -8.67 -14.87
C PRO A 2 2.84 -9.02 -13.45
N THR A 3 3.77 -9.25 -12.54
CA THR A 3 3.49 -9.40 -11.11
C THR A 3 3.73 -8.06 -10.44
N TYR A 4 2.91 -7.71 -9.44
CA TYR A 4 3.07 -6.47 -8.67
C TYR A 4 4.53 -6.24 -8.27
N THR A 5 5.18 -7.28 -7.74
CA THR A 5 6.58 -7.23 -7.33
C THR A 5 7.51 -6.85 -8.47
N GLY A 6 7.36 -7.45 -9.66
CA GLY A 6 8.16 -7.10 -10.83
C GLY A 6 7.97 -5.65 -11.26
N ASP A 7 6.73 -5.16 -11.22
CA ASP A 7 6.39 -3.78 -11.57
C ASP A 7 6.98 -2.78 -10.56
N MET A 8 6.94 -3.08 -9.26
CA MET A 8 7.54 -2.22 -8.24
C MET A 8 9.06 -2.20 -8.30
N ILE A 9 9.71 -3.34 -8.55
CA ILE A 9 11.16 -3.38 -8.79
C ILE A 9 11.52 -2.46 -9.95
N ARG A 10 10.80 -2.57 -11.08
CA ARG A 10 11.03 -1.72 -12.25
C ARG A 10 10.81 -0.25 -11.91
N LYS A 11 9.70 0.09 -11.26
CA LYS A 11 9.33 1.46 -10.89
C LYS A 11 10.44 2.14 -10.09
N TYR A 12 10.81 1.58 -8.95
CA TYR A 12 11.82 2.17 -8.08
C TYR A 12 13.22 2.18 -8.72
N ARG A 13 13.55 1.16 -9.52
CA ARG A 13 14.79 1.16 -10.31
C ARG A 13 14.84 2.36 -11.27
N THR A 14 13.75 2.60 -12.00
CA THR A 14 13.68 3.71 -12.97
C THR A 14 13.64 5.07 -12.30
N GLU A 15 12.97 5.22 -11.15
CA GLU A 15 12.99 6.46 -10.36
C GLU A 15 14.40 6.82 -9.89
N LYS A 16 15.26 5.82 -9.65
CA LYS A 16 16.69 5.99 -9.34
C LYS A 16 17.61 6.11 -10.56
N GLY A 17 17.06 6.09 -11.78
CA GLY A 17 17.86 6.17 -13.01
C GLY A 17 18.78 4.96 -13.24
N LEU A 18 18.52 3.82 -12.60
CA LEU A 18 19.37 2.64 -12.69
C LEU A 18 18.99 1.77 -13.90
N THR A 19 19.97 1.18 -14.57
CA THR A 19 19.73 0.11 -15.56
C THR A 19 19.49 -1.23 -14.84
N GLN A 20 18.90 -2.22 -15.51
CA GLN A 20 18.74 -3.57 -14.94
C GLN A 20 20.11 -4.19 -14.56
N LYS A 21 21.13 -3.94 -15.39
CA LYS A 21 22.52 -4.32 -15.11
C LYS A 21 23.04 -3.64 -13.84
N LYS A 22 22.82 -2.33 -13.72
CA LYS A 22 23.31 -1.58 -12.56
C LYS A 22 22.63 -2.01 -11.26
N LEU A 23 21.32 -2.26 -11.30
CA LEU A 23 20.61 -2.82 -10.16
C LEU A 23 21.18 -4.19 -9.79
N GLY A 24 21.39 -5.07 -10.78
CA GLY A 24 22.00 -6.38 -10.57
C GLY A 24 23.36 -6.32 -9.87
N GLU A 25 24.24 -5.42 -10.32
CA GLU A 25 25.53 -5.15 -9.66
C GLU A 25 25.36 -4.74 -8.19
N LEU A 26 24.42 -3.84 -7.88
CA LEU A 26 24.21 -3.32 -6.52
C LEU A 26 23.67 -4.38 -5.55
N CYS A 27 22.82 -5.31 -6.02
CA CYS A 27 22.24 -6.35 -5.16
C CYS A 27 22.96 -7.70 -5.26
N GLY A 28 24.03 -7.81 -6.06
CA GLY A 28 24.76 -9.07 -6.27
C GLY A 28 23.93 -10.12 -7.01
N ILE A 29 23.10 -9.70 -7.97
CA ILE A 29 22.19 -10.54 -8.74
C ILE A 29 22.51 -10.37 -10.23
N ALA A 30 22.51 -11.47 -11.00
CA ALA A 30 22.66 -11.40 -12.44
C ALA A 30 21.57 -10.51 -13.08
N ASP A 31 21.96 -9.64 -14.01
CA ASP A 31 21.06 -8.75 -14.76
C ASP A 31 19.92 -9.52 -15.45
N SER A 32 20.22 -10.74 -15.94
CA SER A 32 19.24 -11.67 -16.50
C SER A 32 18.13 -12.05 -15.51
N ASN A 33 18.45 -12.19 -14.21
CA ASN A 33 17.46 -12.47 -13.18
C ASN A 33 16.63 -11.22 -12.86
N ILE A 34 17.25 -10.04 -12.79
CA ILE A 34 16.51 -8.76 -12.65
C ILE A 34 15.48 -8.62 -13.76
N ARG A 35 15.87 -8.90 -15.01
CA ARG A 35 14.95 -8.87 -16.16
C ARG A 35 13.79 -9.85 -15.99
N LYS A 36 14.06 -11.09 -15.56
CA LYS A 36 13.01 -12.11 -15.30
C LYS A 36 12.07 -11.71 -14.17
N TYR A 37 12.58 -11.07 -13.12
CA TYR A 37 11.76 -10.55 -12.02
C TYR A 37 10.86 -9.42 -12.50
N GLU A 38 11.42 -8.43 -13.19
CA GLU A 38 10.63 -7.30 -13.71
C GLU A 38 9.60 -7.72 -14.77
N SER A 39 9.85 -8.80 -15.52
CA SER A 39 8.88 -9.30 -16.51
C SER A 39 7.82 -10.24 -15.91
N GLY A 40 7.94 -10.59 -14.62
CA GLY A 40 7.07 -11.58 -13.97
C GLY A 40 7.30 -13.02 -14.42
N ASN A 41 8.41 -13.31 -15.13
CA ASN A 41 8.74 -14.67 -15.58
C ASN A 41 9.33 -15.51 -14.43
N GLN A 42 9.79 -14.87 -13.36
CA GLN A 42 10.29 -15.53 -12.17
C GLN A 42 9.93 -14.69 -10.95
N ASN A 43 9.56 -15.35 -9.84
CA ASN A 43 9.37 -14.67 -8.57
C ASN A 43 10.67 -14.72 -7.74
N PRO A 44 11.19 -13.58 -7.28
CA PRO A 44 12.32 -13.54 -6.37
C PRO A 44 11.93 -14.09 -4.98
N LYS A 45 12.88 -14.76 -4.31
CA LYS A 45 12.71 -15.18 -2.91
C LYS A 45 12.75 -13.96 -1.98
N ILE A 46 12.27 -14.10 -0.75
CA ILE A 46 12.28 -12.99 0.22
C ILE A 46 13.69 -12.41 0.46
N GLU A 47 14.71 -13.26 0.54
CA GLU A 47 16.12 -12.84 0.66
C GLU A 47 16.58 -12.01 -0.54
N THR A 48 16.14 -12.39 -1.74
CA THR A 48 16.42 -11.68 -2.98
C THR A 48 15.71 -10.32 -3.00
N LEU A 49 14.46 -10.28 -2.54
CA LEU A 49 13.70 -9.04 -2.42
C LEU A 49 14.32 -8.08 -1.40
N GLN A 50 14.84 -8.59 -0.29
CA GLN A 50 15.55 -7.76 0.69
C GLN A 50 16.77 -7.10 0.05
N LYS A 51 17.62 -7.87 -0.65
CA LYS A 51 18.79 -7.31 -1.36
C LYS A 51 18.41 -6.25 -2.39
N ILE A 52 17.32 -6.47 -3.13
CA ILE A 52 16.83 -5.51 -4.12
C ILE A 52 16.29 -4.26 -3.42
N ALA A 53 15.53 -4.41 -2.34
CA ALA A 53 15.00 -3.30 -1.55
C ALA A 53 16.13 -2.45 -0.94
N ASP A 54 17.15 -3.09 -0.38
CA ASP A 54 18.34 -2.43 0.17
C ASP A 54 19.09 -1.65 -0.91
N ALA A 55 19.33 -2.26 -2.09
CA ALA A 55 19.97 -1.59 -3.23
C ALA A 55 19.13 -0.41 -3.78
N LEU A 56 17.81 -0.48 -3.64
CA LEU A 56 16.88 0.58 -4.01
C LEU A 56 16.65 1.58 -2.88
N ASP A 57 17.21 1.39 -1.68
CA ASP A 57 16.99 2.22 -0.48
C ASP A 57 15.50 2.42 -0.16
N ILE A 58 14.76 1.32 -0.16
CA ILE A 58 13.34 1.30 0.20
C ILE A 58 13.06 0.17 1.19
N PRO A 59 12.04 0.30 2.05
CA PRO A 59 11.58 -0.83 2.84
C PRO A 59 11.07 -1.97 1.93
N VAL A 60 11.43 -3.23 2.23
CA VAL A 60 11.06 -4.41 1.42
C VAL A 60 9.55 -4.57 1.21
N ASN A 61 8.74 -4.07 2.15
CA ASN A 61 7.29 -4.07 2.03
C ASN A 61 6.78 -3.27 0.80
N ARG A 62 7.57 -2.35 0.24
CA ARG A 62 7.22 -1.63 -0.99
C ARG A 62 7.27 -2.52 -2.24
N LEU A 63 8.01 -3.63 -2.18
CA LEU A 63 8.07 -4.64 -3.25
C LEU A 63 7.04 -5.78 -3.04
N LEU A 64 6.52 -5.88 -1.82
CA LEU A 64 5.64 -6.96 -1.36
C LEU A 64 4.20 -6.52 -1.14
N ALA A 65 3.96 -5.23 -0.90
CA ALA A 65 2.62 -4.70 -0.66
C ALA A 65 1.72 -5.24 -1.76
N GLY A 66 0.61 -5.89 -1.44
CA GLY A 66 -0.20 -6.51 -2.48
C GLY A 66 -0.57 -5.51 -3.58
N LYS A 67 -1.04 -6.05 -4.71
CA LYS A 67 -1.70 -5.25 -5.76
C LYS A 67 -2.59 -4.20 -5.08
N ILE A 68 -2.42 -2.92 -5.43
CA ILE A 68 -3.37 -1.90 -5.01
C ILE A 68 -4.71 -2.35 -5.57
N ILE A 69 -5.59 -2.78 -4.68
CA ILE A 69 -6.92 -3.22 -5.05
C ILE A 69 -7.85 -2.01 -5.05
N SER A 70 -8.87 -2.06 -5.90
CA SER A 70 -9.90 -1.02 -5.89
C SER A 70 -10.63 -1.01 -4.55
N ARG A 71 -11.34 0.09 -4.24
CA ARG A 71 -12.23 0.13 -3.06
C ARG A 71 -13.23 -1.01 -3.09
N ASP A 72 -13.75 -1.33 -4.26
CA ASP A 72 -14.79 -2.35 -4.43
C ASP A 72 -14.20 -3.76 -4.23
N GLU A 73 -13.02 -4.03 -4.78
CA GLU A 73 -12.26 -5.26 -4.51
C GLU A 73 -11.89 -5.39 -3.02
N LEU A 74 -11.59 -4.29 -2.33
CA LEU A 74 -11.33 -4.29 -0.88
C LEU A 74 -12.60 -4.61 -0.09
N LYS A 75 -13.74 -4.00 -0.44
CA LYS A 75 -15.04 -4.29 0.19
C LYS A 75 -15.44 -5.74 0.02
N GLU A 76 -15.27 -6.29 -1.18
CA GLU A 76 -15.54 -7.70 -1.47
C GLU A 76 -14.74 -8.62 -0.55
N LYS A 77 -13.42 -8.40 -0.43
CA LYS A 77 -12.58 -9.19 0.48
C LYS A 77 -12.93 -9.03 1.95
N LEU A 78 -13.27 -7.82 2.40
CA LEU A 78 -13.64 -7.58 3.79
C LEU A 78 -15.02 -8.13 4.14
N SER A 79 -15.88 -8.38 3.15
CA SER A 79 -17.20 -8.99 3.36
C SER A 79 -17.11 -10.38 3.98
N GLU A 80 -16.10 -11.16 3.60
CA GLU A 80 -15.82 -12.49 4.17
C GLU A 80 -15.57 -12.45 5.68
N TYR A 81 -15.10 -11.30 6.20
CA TYR A 81 -14.76 -11.09 7.60
C TYR A 81 -15.80 -10.22 8.35
N GLY A 82 -16.87 -9.77 7.69
CA GLY A 82 -17.84 -8.85 8.28
C GLY A 82 -17.28 -7.44 8.55
N LEU A 83 -16.20 -7.05 7.86
CA LEU A 83 -15.45 -5.81 8.11
C LEU A 83 -15.73 -4.70 7.08
N THR A 84 -16.81 -4.80 6.31
CA THR A 84 -17.15 -3.82 5.27
C THR A 84 -17.31 -2.40 5.81
N HIS A 85 -17.79 -2.26 7.05
CA HIS A 85 -17.96 -0.99 7.76
C HIS A 85 -16.65 -0.20 7.98
N LEU A 86 -15.48 -0.83 7.82
CA LEU A 86 -14.18 -0.14 7.90
C LEU A 86 -13.84 0.66 6.63
N VAL A 87 -14.58 0.45 5.54
CA VAL A 87 -14.38 1.16 4.29
C VAL A 87 -15.42 2.28 4.18
N PRO A 88 -15.02 3.56 4.13
CA PRO A 88 -15.95 4.66 3.92
C PRO A 88 -16.85 4.46 2.71
N ASP A 89 -18.14 4.61 2.92
CA ASP A 89 -19.18 4.54 1.90
C ASP A 89 -19.33 5.88 1.17
N THR A 90 -19.10 6.99 1.87
CA THR A 90 -19.28 8.36 1.36
C THR A 90 -17.98 9.18 1.33
N GLU A 91 -17.99 10.29 0.58
CA GLU A 91 -16.84 11.20 0.52
C GLU A 91 -16.68 11.98 1.84
N GLU A 92 -17.79 12.25 2.53
CA GLU A 92 -17.82 12.86 3.85
C GLU A 92 -17.13 11.97 4.89
N GLU A 93 -17.45 10.68 4.92
CA GLU A 93 -16.77 9.70 5.81
C GLU A 93 -15.27 9.60 5.53
N ARG A 94 -14.88 9.59 4.25
CA ARG A 94 -13.47 9.61 3.86
C ARG A 94 -12.78 10.87 4.36
N THR A 95 -13.41 12.02 4.17
CA THR A 95 -12.88 13.32 4.60
C THR A 95 -12.66 13.35 6.12
N VAL A 96 -13.61 12.82 6.89
CA VAL A 96 -13.48 12.69 8.35
C VAL A 96 -12.27 11.82 8.71
N LEU A 97 -12.13 10.63 8.12
CA LEU A 97 -10.99 9.75 8.39
C LEU A 97 -9.63 10.37 8.01
N GLU A 98 -9.55 11.04 6.85
CA GLU A 98 -8.33 11.71 6.41
C GLU A 98 -7.91 12.84 7.35
N ASN A 99 -8.87 13.63 7.83
CA ASN A 99 -8.60 14.68 8.79
C ASN A 99 -8.22 14.11 10.15
N CYS A 100 -8.85 13.04 10.62
CA CYS A 100 -8.46 12.34 11.85
C CYS A 100 -7.01 11.85 11.83
N LYS A 101 -6.47 11.44 10.68
CA LYS A 101 -5.06 11.03 10.54
C LYS A 101 -4.07 12.18 10.74
N LYS A 102 -4.49 13.42 10.54
CA LYS A 102 -3.65 14.63 10.75
C LYS A 102 -3.61 15.06 12.22
N LEU A 103 -4.51 14.54 13.06
CA LEU A 103 -4.61 14.91 14.47
C LEU A 103 -3.67 14.06 15.35
N ASN A 104 -3.25 14.64 16.47
CA ASN A 104 -2.61 13.90 17.55
C ASN A 104 -3.64 13.15 18.41
N GLU A 105 -3.20 12.39 19.40
CA GLU A 105 -4.08 11.55 20.23
C GLU A 105 -5.17 12.36 20.97
N THR A 106 -4.83 13.54 21.49
CA THR A 106 -5.82 14.42 22.14
C THR A 106 -6.86 14.89 21.12
N GLY A 107 -6.44 15.32 19.93
CA GLY A 107 -7.34 15.76 18.87
C GLY A 107 -8.24 14.64 18.36
N LYS A 108 -7.73 13.42 18.22
CA LYS A 108 -8.54 12.25 17.83
C LYS A 108 -9.61 11.94 18.86
N LYS A 109 -9.29 11.99 20.16
CA LYS A 109 -10.27 11.77 21.25
C LYS A 109 -11.38 12.80 21.21
N GLU A 110 -11.04 14.08 21.04
CA GLU A 110 -12.04 15.14 20.95
C GLU A 110 -12.90 14.99 19.68
N ALA A 111 -12.29 14.68 18.54
CA ALA A 111 -13.02 14.44 17.30
C ALA A 111 -14.03 13.29 17.44
N ALA A 112 -13.61 12.16 18.02
CA ALA A 112 -14.49 11.02 18.29
C ALA A 112 -15.68 11.42 19.18
N LYS A 113 -15.41 12.16 20.26
CA LYS A 113 -16.45 12.68 21.16
C LYS A 113 -17.47 13.55 20.42
N ARG A 114 -17.01 14.49 19.59
CA ARG A 114 -17.94 15.37 18.84
C ARG A 114 -18.78 14.60 17.83
N VAL A 115 -18.19 13.60 17.16
CA VAL A 115 -18.94 12.75 16.23
C VAL A 115 -19.99 11.93 16.98
N GLU A 116 -19.64 11.37 18.14
CA GLU A 116 -20.57 10.64 19.00
C GLU A 116 -21.74 11.52 19.47
N GLU A 117 -21.46 12.75 19.93
CA GLU A 117 -22.49 13.71 20.32
C GLU A 117 -23.51 13.98 19.19
N LEU A 118 -23.06 14.04 17.93
CA LEU A 118 -23.95 14.22 16.78
C LEU A 118 -24.92 13.04 16.59
N THR A 119 -24.54 11.83 17.01
CA THR A 119 -25.39 10.63 16.92
C THR A 119 -26.57 10.62 17.90
N HIS A 120 -26.64 11.60 18.80
CA HIS A 120 -27.73 11.76 19.76
C HIS A 120 -28.68 12.90 19.40
N LEU A 121 -28.43 13.62 18.30
CA LEU A 121 -29.24 14.77 17.88
C LEU A 121 -30.16 14.39 16.73
N GLU A 122 -31.47 14.37 16.97
CA GLU A 122 -32.50 13.96 15.99
C GLU A 122 -32.39 14.64 14.62
N LYS A 123 -31.98 15.91 14.59
CA LYS A 123 -31.80 16.66 13.33
C LYS A 123 -30.65 16.14 12.45
N TYR A 124 -29.77 15.31 12.99
CA TYR A 124 -28.58 14.75 12.32
C TYR A 124 -28.59 13.22 12.24
N THR A 125 -29.63 12.56 12.77
CA THR A 125 -29.77 11.09 12.79
C THR A 125 -31.04 10.69 12.05
N LYS A 126 -30.99 9.61 11.27
CA LYS A 126 -32.15 9.06 10.54
C LYS A 126 -32.85 7.97 11.33
#